data_AF-A0A4Y2LI21-F1
#
_entry.id   AF-A0A4Y2LI21-F1
#
_cell.length_a   1.000
_cell.length_b   1.000
_cell.length_c   1.000
_cell.angle_alpha   90.00
_cell.angle_beta   90.00
_cell.angle_gamma   90.00
#
_symmetry.space_group_name_H-M   'P 1'
#
loop_
_entity.id
_entity.type
_entity.pdbx_description
1 polymer ?
#
loop_
_entity_poly.entity_id
_entity_poly.type
_entity_poly.pdbx_seq_one_letter_code
_entity_poly.pdbx_strand_id
1 'polypeptide(L)'
;MKVEDVKSEVKGKIEEVEHKVQGKIGEIERRLSELEDRPFSFWANPEFKHTRPTIKSLTFDGQTSWTVFKTQFDVVSSANGWMDFVKASQLVASLRGSAAEVLQGIPADKLTDLTTIEKALESRFGDSHLTQFYRTELKTRRQKPGESLQELAANVERLMSLAYAECPLDVRESLAVQYFVDAIRAEDTQHSTRLMDAKDLKSSLAYSMKYEAKKSQRDFDQQAS
;
A
#
# COMPACT_ATOMS: atom_id res chain seq x y z
N MET A 1 -35.70 -54.56 -8.07
CA MET A 1 -34.87 -53.87 -9.08
C MET A 1 -33.44 -54.33 -8.87
N LYS A 2 -32.84 -55.02 -9.85
CA LYS A 2 -31.52 -55.64 -9.67
C LYS A 2 -30.45 -54.55 -9.74
N VAL A 3 -29.41 -54.66 -8.92
CA VAL A 3 -28.30 -53.68 -8.85
C VAL A 3 -27.62 -53.48 -10.22
N GLU A 4 -27.66 -54.51 -11.07
CA GLU A 4 -27.18 -54.45 -12.46
C GLU A 4 -27.97 -53.47 -13.34
N ASP A 5 -29.30 -53.38 -13.17
CA ASP A 5 -30.14 -52.47 -13.95
C ASP A 5 -29.79 -51.01 -13.61
N VAL A 6 -29.63 -50.70 -12.31
CA VAL A 6 -29.24 -49.36 -11.84
C VAL A 6 -27.85 -48.98 -12.34
N LYS A 7 -26.91 -49.94 -12.33
CA LYS A 7 -25.55 -49.71 -12.83
C LYS A 7 -25.54 -49.42 -14.33
N SER A 8 -26.38 -50.10 -15.10
CA SER A 8 -26.51 -49.85 -16.55
C SER A 8 -27.11 -48.47 -16.84
N GLU A 9 -28.11 -48.04 -16.06
CA GLU A 9 -28.76 -46.73 -16.22
C GLU A 9 -27.81 -45.58 -15.83
N VAL A 10 -27.06 -45.73 -14.74
CA VAL A 10 -26.07 -44.73 -14.31
C VAL A 10 -24.95 -44.60 -15.35
N LYS A 11 -24.49 -45.72 -15.91
CA LYS A 11 -23.46 -45.69 -16.96
C LYS A 11 -23.94 -44.94 -18.21
N GLY A 12 -25.17 -45.20 -18.66
CA GLY A 12 -25.76 -44.48 -19.79
C GLY A 12 -25.87 -42.98 -19.56
N LYS A 13 -26.26 -42.55 -18.34
CA LYS A 13 -26.34 -41.12 -17.99
C LYS A 13 -24.95 -40.45 -17.95
N ILE A 14 -23.91 -41.16 -17.53
CA ILE A 14 -22.53 -40.62 -17.55
C ILE A 14 -22.06 -40.42 -18.98
N GLU A 15 -22.26 -41.41 -19.86
CA GLU A 15 -21.89 -41.32 -21.28
C GLU A 15 -22.65 -40.17 -21.98
N GLU A 16 -23.93 -39.96 -21.65
CA GLU A 16 -24.72 -38.83 -22.17
C GLU A 16 -24.16 -37.46 -21.70
N VAL A 17 -23.78 -37.36 -20.42
CA VAL A 17 -23.19 -36.13 -19.87
C VAL A 17 -21.83 -35.85 -20.51
N GLU A 18 -20.98 -36.86 -20.68
CA GLU A 18 -19.68 -36.72 -21.34
C GLU A 18 -19.82 -36.20 -22.77
N HIS A 19 -20.75 -36.77 -23.55
CA HIS A 19 -21.01 -36.32 -24.92
C HIS A 19 -21.52 -34.87 -24.96
N LYS A 20 -22.37 -34.48 -23.99
CA LYS A 20 -22.88 -33.10 -23.88
C LYS A 20 -21.79 -32.11 -23.47
N VAL A 21 -20.86 -32.51 -22.61
CA VAL A 21 -19.72 -31.69 -22.20
C VAL A 21 -18.75 -31.52 -23.37
N GLN A 22 -18.40 -32.60 -24.08
CA GLN A 22 -17.56 -32.52 -25.28
C GLN A 22 -18.16 -31.63 -26.35
N GLY A 23 -19.47 -31.74 -26.62
CA GLY A 23 -20.16 -30.85 -27.56
C GLY A 23 -20.09 -29.37 -27.16
N LYS A 24 -20.25 -29.06 -25.86
CA LYS A 24 -20.09 -27.68 -25.35
C LYS A 24 -18.66 -27.18 -25.42
N ILE A 25 -17.66 -28.04 -25.16
CA ILE A 25 -16.25 -27.67 -25.30
C ILE A 25 -15.95 -27.33 -26.75
N GLY A 26 -16.36 -28.17 -27.71
CA GLY A 26 -16.18 -27.87 -29.13
C GLY A 26 -16.89 -26.59 -29.58
N GLU A 27 -18.06 -26.28 -29.03
CA GLU A 27 -18.73 -25.00 -29.29
C GLU A 27 -18.01 -23.80 -28.68
N ILE A 28 -17.44 -23.94 -27.48
CA ILE A 28 -16.63 -22.90 -26.85
C ILE A 28 -15.34 -22.67 -27.65
N GLU A 29 -14.64 -23.73 -28.04
CA GLU A 29 -13.42 -23.67 -28.87
C GLU A 29 -13.71 -23.00 -30.21
N ARG A 30 -14.81 -23.36 -30.89
CA ARG A 30 -15.26 -22.69 -32.12
C ARG A 30 -15.51 -21.19 -31.89
N ARG A 31 -16.22 -20.83 -30.82
CA ARG A 31 -16.48 -19.42 -30.48
C ARG A 31 -15.21 -18.66 -30.12
N LEU A 32 -14.22 -19.34 -29.53
CA LEU A 32 -12.93 -18.76 -29.19
C LEU A 32 -12.12 -18.49 -30.47
N SER A 33 -12.06 -19.44 -31.41
CA SER A 33 -11.43 -19.24 -32.71
C SER A 33 -12.10 -18.12 -33.52
N GLU A 34 -13.44 -18.03 -33.51
CA GLU A 34 -14.17 -16.93 -34.15
C GLU A 34 -13.89 -15.55 -33.50
N LEU A 35 -13.51 -15.51 -32.22
CA LEU A 35 -13.11 -14.29 -31.52
C LEU A 35 -11.64 -13.94 -31.79
N GLU A 36 -10.75 -14.94 -31.92
CA GLU A 36 -9.34 -14.75 -32.25
C GLU A 36 -9.11 -14.33 -33.71
N ASP A 37 -9.88 -14.88 -34.66
CA ASP A 37 -9.80 -14.56 -36.09
C ASP A 37 -10.47 -13.22 -36.46
N ARG A 38 -11.06 -12.51 -35.48
CA ARG A 38 -11.73 -11.23 -35.72
C ARG A 38 -10.69 -10.10 -35.73
N PRO A 39 -10.34 -9.51 -36.90
CA PRO A 39 -9.36 -8.44 -36.94
C PRO A 39 -9.95 -7.20 -36.27
N PHE A 40 -9.40 -6.75 -35.13
CA PHE A 40 -9.44 -5.40 -34.50
C PHE A 40 -10.71 -4.50 -34.63
N SER A 41 -11.84 -5.02 -35.10
CA SER A 41 -13.01 -4.26 -35.56
C SER A 41 -14.14 -4.28 -34.54
N PHE A 42 -14.00 -5.08 -33.47
CA PHE A 42 -14.85 -4.96 -32.28
C PHE A 42 -14.69 -3.61 -31.57
N TRP A 43 -13.54 -2.95 -31.74
CA TRP A 43 -13.30 -1.58 -31.26
C TRP A 43 -13.88 -0.51 -32.20
N ALA A 44 -14.37 -0.88 -33.39
CA ALA A 44 -14.93 0.03 -34.38
C ALA A 44 -16.47 0.07 -34.37
N ASN A 45 -17.13 -0.41 -33.29
CA ASN A 45 -18.58 -0.27 -33.16
C ASN A 45 -18.95 1.21 -32.84
N PRO A 46 -19.74 1.90 -33.66
CA PRO A 46 -20.13 3.30 -33.43
C PRO A 46 -20.95 3.53 -32.17
N GLU A 47 -21.60 2.49 -31.63
CA GLU A 47 -22.44 2.61 -30.42
C GLU A 47 -21.63 2.69 -29.12
N PHE A 48 -20.34 2.33 -29.12
CA PHE A 48 -19.43 2.56 -27.99
C PHE A 48 -18.64 3.86 -28.14
N LYS A 49 -19.07 4.80 -28.98
CA LYS A 49 -18.54 6.17 -29.07
C LYS A 49 -18.99 7.07 -27.92
N HIS A 50 -19.01 6.56 -26.69
CA HIS A 50 -18.68 7.45 -25.60
C HIS A 50 -17.19 7.71 -25.78
N THR A 51 -16.85 8.89 -26.29
CA THR A 51 -15.51 9.46 -26.17
C THR A 51 -15.13 9.38 -24.71
N ARG A 52 -14.50 8.26 -24.31
CA ARG A 52 -13.84 8.16 -23.01
C ARG A 52 -12.82 9.30 -23.03
N PRO A 53 -12.81 10.17 -22.02
CA PRO A 53 -11.72 11.11 -21.89
C PRO A 53 -10.45 10.28 -21.89
N THR A 54 -9.61 10.43 -22.92
CA THR A 54 -8.26 9.88 -22.91
C THR A 54 -7.57 10.60 -21.76
N ILE A 55 -7.60 10.01 -20.57
CA ILE A 55 -6.92 10.57 -19.42
C ILE A 55 -5.46 10.70 -19.84
N LYS A 56 -4.95 11.94 -19.76
CA LYS A 56 -3.60 12.31 -20.19
C LYS A 56 -2.60 11.25 -19.74
N SER A 57 -1.63 10.94 -20.61
CA SER A 57 -0.53 10.04 -20.28
C SER A 57 0.08 10.47 -18.95
N LEU A 58 -0.09 9.64 -17.93
CA LEU A 58 0.64 9.81 -16.68
C LEU A 58 2.13 9.69 -17.00
N THR A 59 2.93 10.51 -16.34
CA THR A 59 4.39 10.49 -16.49
C THR A 59 5.02 10.33 -15.12
N PHE A 60 6.00 9.44 -15.03
CA PHE A 60 6.77 9.23 -13.81
C PHE A 60 8.25 9.41 -14.10
N ASP A 61 8.88 10.41 -13.49
CA ASP A 61 10.30 10.71 -13.62
C ASP A 61 11.13 10.35 -12.37
N GLY A 62 10.44 9.91 -11.30
CA GLY A 62 11.01 9.60 -10.00
C GLY A 62 11.01 10.76 -8.99
N GLN A 63 10.46 11.94 -9.34
CA GLN A 63 10.39 13.09 -8.43
C GLN A 63 9.18 13.04 -7.49
N THR A 64 8.06 12.52 -7.97
CA THR A 64 6.88 12.25 -7.13
C THR A 64 7.05 10.92 -6.39
N SER A 65 6.39 10.73 -5.24
CA SER A 65 6.41 9.44 -4.54
C SER A 65 5.81 8.35 -5.43
N TRP A 66 6.49 7.21 -5.49
CA TRP A 66 6.03 6.04 -6.24
C TRP A 66 4.63 5.60 -5.81
N THR A 67 4.32 5.60 -4.51
CA THR A 67 3.00 5.26 -3.96
C THR A 67 1.89 6.16 -4.50
N VAL A 68 2.16 7.47 -4.59
CA VAL A 68 1.21 8.45 -5.13
C VAL A 68 0.98 8.21 -6.62
N PHE A 69 2.05 8.02 -7.38
CA PHE A 69 1.95 7.72 -8.81
C PHE A 69 1.20 6.40 -9.06
N LYS A 70 1.54 5.34 -8.33
CA LYS A 70 0.90 4.02 -8.44
C LYS A 70 -0.60 4.11 -8.17
N THR A 71 -1.01 4.84 -7.13
CA THR A 71 -2.43 5.07 -6.83
C THR A 71 -3.15 5.77 -7.99
N GLN A 72 -2.54 6.81 -8.56
CA GLN A 72 -3.11 7.51 -9.73
C GLN A 72 -3.20 6.57 -10.95
N PHE A 73 -2.16 5.78 -11.19
CA PHE A 73 -2.10 4.81 -12.27
C PHE A 73 -3.17 3.71 -12.11
N ASP A 74 -3.40 3.21 -10.90
CA ASP A 74 -4.42 2.21 -10.60
C ASP A 74 -5.84 2.74 -10.82
N VAL A 75 -6.10 3.98 -10.42
CA VAL A 75 -7.39 4.65 -10.70
C VAL A 75 -7.61 4.80 -12.21
N VAL A 76 -6.61 5.26 -12.96
CA VAL A 76 -6.71 5.45 -14.42
C VAL A 76 -6.87 4.11 -15.14
N SER A 77 -6.09 3.10 -14.75
CA SER A 77 -6.15 1.78 -15.38
C SER A 77 -7.49 1.09 -15.12
N SER A 78 -8.05 1.24 -13.92
CA SER A 78 -9.38 0.71 -13.57
C SER A 78 -10.49 1.41 -14.34
N ALA A 79 -10.45 2.75 -14.43
CA ALA A 79 -11.41 3.53 -15.21
C ALA A 79 -11.38 3.16 -16.71
N ASN A 80 -10.20 2.80 -17.23
CA ASN A 80 -10.03 2.39 -18.61
C ASN A 80 -10.25 0.89 -18.86
N GLY A 81 -10.38 0.08 -17.81
CA GLY A 81 -10.52 -1.38 -17.94
C GLY A 81 -9.28 -2.05 -18.55
N TRP A 82 -8.09 -1.55 -18.23
CA TRP A 82 -6.84 -2.14 -18.73
C TRP A 82 -6.58 -3.49 -18.07
N MET A 83 -6.30 -4.49 -18.92
CA MET A 83 -5.74 -5.77 -18.48
C MET A 83 -4.25 -5.62 -18.16
N ASP A 84 -3.68 -6.57 -17.40
CA ASP A 84 -2.31 -6.47 -16.87
C ASP A 84 -1.24 -6.25 -17.95
N PHE A 85 -1.38 -6.87 -19.13
CA PHE A 85 -0.47 -6.63 -20.26
C PHE A 85 -0.52 -5.17 -20.76
N VAL A 86 -1.71 -4.58 -20.83
CA VAL A 86 -1.91 -3.18 -21.22
C VAL A 86 -1.38 -2.25 -20.13
N LYS A 87 -1.61 -2.60 -18.85
CA LYS A 87 -1.04 -1.88 -17.71
C LYS A 87 0.49 -1.90 -17.75
N ALA A 88 1.11 -3.05 -17.98
CA ALA A 88 2.57 -3.18 -18.08
C ALA A 88 3.13 -2.28 -19.20
N SER A 89 2.55 -2.38 -20.40
CA SER A 89 2.95 -1.56 -21.56
C SER A 89 2.80 -0.06 -21.28
N GLN A 90 1.68 0.33 -20.67
CA GLN A 90 1.41 1.72 -20.35
C GLN A 90 2.28 2.25 -19.21
N LEU A 91 2.60 1.40 -18.22
CA LEU A 91 3.50 1.73 -17.12
C LEU A 91 4.89 1.98 -17.68
N VAL A 92 5.43 1.09 -18.51
CA VAL A 92 6.71 1.31 -19.22
C VAL A 92 6.68 2.60 -20.04
N ALA A 93 5.61 2.84 -20.80
CA ALA A 93 5.46 4.04 -21.61
C ALA A 93 5.31 5.34 -20.80
N SER A 94 4.95 5.26 -19.51
CA SER A 94 4.85 6.40 -18.59
C SER A 94 6.19 6.81 -17.97
N LEU A 95 7.18 5.92 -17.94
CA LEU A 95 8.46 6.18 -17.28
C LEU A 95 9.31 7.15 -18.08
N ARG A 96 9.92 8.12 -17.39
CA ARG A 96 10.84 9.12 -17.94
C ARG A 96 12.05 9.25 -17.03
N GLY A 97 13.13 9.84 -17.54
CA GLY A 97 14.32 10.17 -16.74
C GLY A 97 14.83 8.99 -15.89
N SER A 98 15.07 9.26 -14.60
CA SER A 98 15.62 8.28 -13.65
C SER A 98 14.72 7.05 -13.45
N ALA A 99 13.40 7.20 -13.60
CA ALA A 99 12.47 6.09 -13.50
C ALA A 99 12.59 5.12 -14.68
N ALA A 100 12.83 5.64 -15.90
CA ALA A 100 13.02 4.80 -17.08
C ALA A 100 14.29 3.96 -17.02
N GLU A 101 15.33 4.42 -16.32
CA GLU A 101 16.57 3.65 -16.12
C GLU A 101 16.35 2.34 -15.36
N VAL A 102 15.29 2.22 -14.55
CA VAL A 102 14.94 0.95 -13.86
C VAL A 102 14.74 -0.19 -14.85
N LEU A 103 14.25 0.12 -16.06
CA LEU A 103 14.00 -0.86 -17.10
C LEU A 103 15.29 -1.56 -17.57
N GLN A 104 16.47 -0.94 -17.42
CA GLN A 104 17.75 -1.56 -17.78
C GLN A 104 18.08 -2.79 -16.92
N GLY A 105 17.55 -2.86 -15.69
CA GLY A 105 17.73 -3.99 -14.78
C GLY A 105 16.75 -5.14 -15.01
N ILE A 106 15.76 -4.97 -15.91
CA ILE A 106 14.71 -5.95 -16.15
C ILE A 106 14.97 -6.67 -17.49
N PRO A 107 14.98 -8.01 -17.52
CA PRO A 107 15.05 -8.77 -18.76
C PRO A 107 13.91 -8.41 -19.72
N ALA A 108 14.21 -8.34 -21.03
CA ALA A 108 13.24 -7.87 -22.03
C ALA A 108 11.97 -8.73 -22.12
N ASP A 109 12.09 -10.04 -21.88
CA ASP A 109 10.99 -11.00 -21.82
C ASP A 109 10.06 -10.78 -20.61
N LYS A 110 10.50 -10.00 -19.61
CA LYS A 110 9.75 -9.65 -18.40
C LYS A 110 9.21 -8.22 -18.40
N LEU A 111 9.48 -7.43 -19.44
CA LEU A 111 8.93 -6.08 -19.58
C LEU A 111 7.43 -6.07 -19.93
N THR A 112 6.83 -7.23 -20.15
CA THR A 112 5.37 -7.40 -20.30
C THR A 112 4.69 -7.83 -18.99
N ASP A 113 5.47 -8.20 -17.97
CA ASP A 113 4.95 -8.59 -16.66
C ASP A 113 4.86 -7.36 -15.75
N LEU A 114 3.62 -6.94 -15.49
CA LEU A 114 3.30 -5.81 -14.63
C LEU A 114 3.96 -5.97 -13.24
N THR A 115 3.92 -7.17 -12.68
CA THR A 115 4.39 -7.39 -11.30
C THR A 115 5.90 -7.25 -11.18
N THR A 116 6.66 -7.66 -12.20
CA THR A 116 8.12 -7.48 -12.24
C THR A 116 8.49 -6.00 -12.34
N ILE A 117 7.80 -5.24 -13.19
CA ILE A 117 8.06 -3.80 -13.36
C ILE A 117 7.71 -3.02 -12.08
N GLU A 118 6.55 -3.30 -11.49
CA GLU A 118 6.15 -2.67 -10.22
C GLU A 118 7.13 -2.95 -9.10
N LYS A 119 7.62 -4.19 -8.95
CA LYS A 119 8.61 -4.54 -7.92
C LYS A 119 9.93 -3.80 -8.12
N ALA A 120 10.38 -3.64 -9.36
CA ALA A 120 11.62 -2.91 -9.64
C ALA A 120 11.47 -1.41 -9.33
N LEU A 121 10.33 -0.81 -9.65
CA LEU A 121 10.01 0.58 -9.31
C LEU A 121 9.84 0.77 -7.80
N GLU A 122 9.16 -0.14 -7.12
CA GLU A 122 9.03 -0.18 -5.67
C GLU A 122 10.40 -0.32 -4.98
N SER A 123 11.30 -1.13 -5.53
CA SER A 123 12.63 -1.30 -4.94
C SER A 123 13.49 -0.03 -5.03
N ARG A 124 13.34 0.78 -6.08
CA ARG A 124 14.19 1.97 -6.30
C ARG A 124 13.55 3.27 -5.80
N PHE A 125 12.25 3.41 -5.98
CA PHE A 125 11.47 4.61 -5.66
C PHE A 125 10.39 4.39 -4.62
N GLY A 126 10.18 3.15 -4.18
CA GLY A 126 9.24 2.86 -3.11
C GLY A 126 9.69 3.46 -1.80
N ASP A 127 8.72 3.67 -0.91
CA ASP A 127 8.94 4.39 0.32
C ASP A 127 9.72 3.54 1.36
N SER A 128 10.13 2.31 1.04
CA SER A 128 10.83 1.41 1.99
C SER A 128 12.11 2.02 2.58
N HIS A 129 12.94 2.65 1.75
CA HIS A 129 14.14 3.36 2.22
C HIS A 129 13.76 4.57 3.09
N LEU A 130 12.66 5.22 2.77
CA LEU A 130 12.13 6.36 3.51
C LEU A 130 11.53 5.92 4.87
N THR A 131 10.84 4.78 4.91
CA THR A 131 10.36 4.12 6.13
C THR A 131 11.51 3.79 7.07
N GLN A 132 12.59 3.19 6.55
CA GLN A 132 13.78 2.88 7.36
C GLN A 132 14.48 4.16 7.87
N PHE A 133 14.53 5.21 7.06
CA PHE A 133 15.01 6.53 7.47
C PHE A 133 14.20 7.06 8.66
N TYR A 134 12.86 7.07 8.58
CA TYR A 134 12.00 7.54 9.68
C TYR A 134 12.08 6.67 10.94
N ARG A 135 12.27 5.35 10.81
CA ARG A 135 12.55 4.45 11.95
C ARG A 135 13.85 4.84 12.65
N THR A 136 14.86 5.24 11.90
CA THR A 136 16.14 5.70 12.45
C THR A 136 15.98 7.06 13.11
N GLU A 137 15.24 7.98 12.47
CA GLU A 137 14.91 9.28 13.04
C GLU A 137 14.20 9.15 14.39
N LEU A 138 13.20 8.25 14.50
CA LEU A 138 12.51 7.93 15.76
C LEU A 138 13.47 7.45 16.86
N LYS A 139 14.38 6.52 16.56
CA LYS A 139 15.34 5.99 17.55
C LYS A 139 16.28 7.07 18.09
N THR A 140 16.71 7.97 17.22
CA THR A 140 17.64 9.06 17.57
C THR A 140 16.94 10.30 18.12
N ARG A 141 15.60 10.33 18.09
CA ARG A 141 14.83 11.50 18.48
C ARG A 141 15.03 11.84 19.95
N ARG A 142 15.38 13.10 20.22
CA ARG A 142 15.48 13.69 21.56
C ARG A 142 14.88 15.09 21.55
N GLN A 143 14.17 15.46 22.61
CA GLN A 143 13.54 16.77 22.77
C GLN A 143 14.60 17.88 22.71
N LYS A 144 14.41 18.86 21.83
CA LYS A 144 15.33 19.98 21.67
C LYS A 144 15.18 21.00 22.81
N PRO A 145 16.21 21.79 23.13
CA PRO A 145 16.05 22.91 24.05
C PRO A 145 14.97 23.88 23.57
N GLY A 146 13.98 24.15 24.43
CA GLY A 146 12.85 25.04 24.11
C GLY A 146 11.71 24.40 23.33
N GLU A 147 11.85 23.14 22.89
CA GLU A 147 10.76 22.39 22.27
C GLU A 147 9.73 21.93 23.31
N SER A 148 8.46 22.24 23.07
CA SER A 148 7.36 21.81 23.94
C SER A 148 7.10 20.30 23.81
N LEU A 149 6.51 19.70 24.84
CA LEU A 149 6.09 18.30 24.79
C LEU A 149 5.06 18.04 23.68
N GLN A 150 4.24 19.03 23.33
CA GLN A 150 3.25 18.92 22.26
C GLN A 150 3.91 18.86 20.88
N GLU A 151 4.92 19.70 20.62
CA GLU A 151 5.69 19.66 19.38
C GLU A 151 6.46 18.34 19.24
N LEU A 152 7.05 17.86 20.34
CA LEU A 152 7.70 16.56 20.38
C LEU A 152 6.70 15.45 20.02
N ALA A 153 5.54 15.40 20.68
CA ALA A 153 4.52 14.38 20.44
C ALA A 153 4.00 14.42 18.99
N ALA A 154 3.71 15.60 18.45
CA ALA A 154 3.27 15.76 17.07
C ALA A 154 4.31 15.27 16.06
N ASN A 155 5.61 15.51 16.34
CA ASN A 155 6.68 15.00 15.51
C ASN A 155 6.80 13.46 15.59
N VAL A 156 6.66 12.89 16.79
CA VAL A 156 6.64 11.42 16.99
C VAL A 156 5.45 10.80 16.25
N GLU A 157 4.24 11.34 16.38
CA GLU A 157 3.04 10.86 15.70
C GLU A 157 3.20 10.87 14.17
N ARG A 158 3.74 11.97 13.63
CA ARG A 158 4.06 12.08 12.20
C ARG A 158 5.05 11.00 11.77
N LEU A 159 6.15 10.83 12.52
CA LEU A 159 7.16 9.83 12.19
C LEU A 159 6.62 8.40 12.32
N MET A 160 5.77 8.11 13.31
CA MET A 160 5.12 6.81 13.46
C MET A 160 4.21 6.47 12.28
N SER A 161 3.47 7.47 11.78
CA SER A 161 2.63 7.31 10.60
C SER A 161 3.43 6.99 9.34
N LEU A 162 4.66 7.50 9.24
CA LEU A 162 5.53 7.27 8.07
C LEU A 162 6.41 6.02 8.21
N ALA A 163 6.79 5.64 9.43
CA ALA A 163 7.69 4.53 9.74
C ALA A 163 6.96 3.17 9.93
N TYR A 164 5.69 3.22 10.30
CA TYR A 164 4.88 2.06 10.71
C TYR A 164 3.44 2.15 10.19
N ALA A 165 3.25 2.65 8.96
CA ALA A 165 1.95 2.75 8.29
C ALA A 165 1.19 1.41 8.21
N GLU A 166 1.92 0.32 8.00
CA GLU A 166 1.37 -1.05 7.88
C GLU A 166 1.09 -1.74 9.23
N CYS A 167 1.55 -1.17 10.35
CA CYS A 167 1.33 -1.76 11.66
C CYS A 167 -0.10 -1.47 12.16
N PRO A 168 -0.74 -2.42 12.88
CA PRO A 168 -1.99 -2.17 13.59
C PRO A 168 -1.91 -0.93 14.49
N LEU A 169 -3.04 -0.23 14.65
CA LEU A 169 -3.10 1.06 15.35
C LEU A 169 -2.68 0.94 16.82
N ASP A 170 -3.11 -0.11 17.51
CA ASP A 170 -2.76 -0.40 18.90
C ASP A 170 -1.24 -0.62 19.11
N VAL A 171 -0.60 -1.33 18.18
CA VAL A 171 0.85 -1.53 18.17
C VAL A 171 1.56 -0.21 17.91
N ARG A 172 1.05 0.58 16.97
CA ARG A 172 1.61 1.90 16.62
C ARG A 172 1.52 2.86 17.80
N GLU A 173 0.39 2.93 18.48
CA GLU A 173 0.20 3.77 19.67
C GLU A 173 1.13 3.37 20.82
N SER A 174 1.25 2.07 21.08
CA SER A 174 2.16 1.56 22.12
C SER A 174 3.63 1.93 21.83
N LEU A 175 4.06 1.80 20.58
CA LEU A 175 5.39 2.21 20.15
C LEU A 175 5.56 3.74 20.21
N ALA A 176 4.53 4.51 19.85
CA ALA A 176 4.56 5.96 19.90
C ALA A 176 4.79 6.47 21.33
N VAL A 177 4.11 5.87 22.33
CA VAL A 177 4.35 6.14 23.76
C VAL A 177 5.81 5.89 24.13
N GLN A 178 6.36 4.73 23.75
CA GLN A 178 7.75 4.38 24.05
C GLN A 178 8.74 5.41 23.47
N TYR A 179 8.63 5.72 22.17
CA TYR A 179 9.51 6.70 21.52
C TYR A 179 9.33 8.12 22.08
N PHE A 180 8.11 8.51 22.42
CA PHE A 180 7.85 9.80 23.04
C PHE A 180 8.52 9.90 24.41
N VAL A 181 8.29 8.92 25.30
CA VAL A 181 8.90 8.87 26.64
C VAL A 181 10.43 8.88 26.55
N ASP A 182 11.00 8.05 25.67
CA ASP A 182 12.45 7.96 25.51
C ASP A 182 13.08 9.23 24.91
N ALA A 183 12.28 10.05 24.22
CA ALA A 183 12.71 11.33 23.67
C ALA A 183 12.63 12.50 24.65
N ILE A 184 11.86 12.41 25.75
CA ILE A 184 11.74 13.47 26.77
C ILE A 184 13.12 13.78 27.36
N ARG A 185 13.49 15.07 27.42
CA ARG A 185 14.81 15.50 27.91
C ARG A 185 14.89 15.55 29.44
N ALA A 186 13.81 15.92 30.12
CA ALA A 186 13.78 16.01 31.58
C ALA A 186 13.65 14.61 32.19
N GLU A 187 14.71 14.13 32.85
CA GLU A 187 14.77 12.76 33.42
C GLU A 187 13.61 12.47 34.39
N ASP A 188 13.27 13.41 35.28
CA ASP A 188 12.14 13.22 36.22
C ASP A 188 10.80 13.06 35.48
N THR A 189 10.56 13.89 34.46
CA THR A 189 9.34 13.83 33.65
C THR A 189 9.30 12.53 32.84
N GLN A 190 10.43 12.13 32.26
CA GLN A 190 10.58 10.87 31.53
C GLN A 190 10.26 9.67 32.44
N HIS A 191 10.89 9.59 33.61
CA HIS A 191 10.67 8.49 34.57
C HIS A 191 9.23 8.45 35.07
N SER A 192 8.67 9.60 35.45
CA SER A 192 7.27 9.66 35.92
C SER A 192 6.29 9.24 34.83
N THR A 193 6.54 9.63 33.58
CA THR A 193 5.68 9.28 32.45
C THR A 193 5.80 7.80 32.09
N ARG A 194 7.00 7.23 32.18
CA ARG A 194 7.22 5.78 31.96
C ARG A 194 6.42 4.92 32.93
N LEU A 195 6.27 5.36 34.19
CA LEU A 195 5.52 4.62 35.22
C LEU A 195 3.99 4.70 35.06
N MET A 196 3.49 5.58 34.20
CA MET A 196 2.06 5.79 34.02
C MET A 196 1.40 4.70 33.15
N ASP A 197 2.18 3.90 32.41
CA ASP A 197 1.70 2.83 31.51
C ASP A 197 0.57 3.29 30.57
N ALA A 198 0.83 4.39 29.85
CA ALA A 198 -0.12 4.95 28.88
C ALA A 198 -0.41 3.96 27.73
N LYS A 199 -1.69 3.88 27.32
CA LYS A 199 -2.11 3.07 26.17
C LYS A 199 -1.97 3.77 24.83
N ASP A 200 -1.91 5.10 24.85
CA ASP A 200 -1.89 5.95 23.67
C ASP A 200 -1.05 7.20 23.90
N LEU A 201 -0.51 7.75 22.81
CA LEU A 201 0.40 8.89 22.84
C LEU A 201 -0.24 10.12 23.48
N LYS A 202 -1.53 10.34 23.24
CA LYS A 202 -2.27 11.49 23.75
C LYS A 202 -2.40 11.44 25.27
N SER A 203 -2.68 10.28 25.84
CA SER A 203 -2.71 10.05 27.28
C SER A 203 -1.34 10.27 27.92
N SER A 204 -0.27 9.77 27.29
CA SER A 204 1.12 9.98 27.75
C SER A 204 1.52 11.46 27.75
N LEU A 205 1.18 12.19 26.67
CA LEU A 205 1.42 13.62 26.55
C LEU A 205 0.67 14.41 27.64
N ALA A 206 -0.63 14.14 27.80
CA ALA A 206 -1.46 14.84 28.78
C ALA A 206 -0.96 14.64 30.22
N TYR A 207 -0.47 13.44 30.55
CA TYR A 207 0.17 13.18 31.84
C TYR A 207 1.47 13.97 32.00
N SER A 208 2.37 13.89 31.01
CA SER A 208 3.67 14.56 31.02
C SER A 208 3.52 16.06 31.26
N MET A 209 2.59 16.70 30.54
CA MET A 209 2.28 18.12 30.71
C MET A 209 1.78 18.46 32.12
N LYS A 210 0.88 17.63 32.69
CA LYS A 210 0.39 17.81 34.06
C LYS A 210 1.51 17.68 35.08
N TYR A 211 2.44 16.75 34.85
CA TYR A 211 3.58 16.54 35.73
C TYR A 211 4.53 17.74 35.71
N GLU A 212 4.87 18.26 34.53
CA GLU A 212 5.72 19.47 34.40
C GLU A 212 5.07 20.68 35.06
N ALA A 213 3.77 20.91 34.87
CA ALA A 213 3.06 22.01 35.52
C ALA A 213 3.12 21.93 37.05
N LYS A 214 2.89 20.72 37.61
CA LYS A 214 2.99 20.48 39.06
C LYS A 214 4.41 20.60 39.59
N LYS A 215 5.42 20.27 38.79
CA LYS A 215 6.82 20.43 39.16
C LYS A 215 7.20 21.91 39.22
N SER A 216 6.88 22.68 38.17
CA SER A 216 7.13 24.12 38.13
C SER A 216 6.48 24.86 39.31
N GLN A 217 5.26 24.47 39.69
CA GLN A 217 4.60 25.05 40.88
C GLN A 217 5.37 24.73 42.17
N ARG A 218 5.79 23.48 42.37
CA ARG A 218 6.56 23.08 43.56
C ARG A 218 7.91 23.80 43.66
N ASP A 219 8.60 23.94 42.53
CA ASP A 219 9.90 24.60 42.46
C ASP A 219 9.77 26.11 42.77
N PHE A 220 8.66 26.73 42.31
CA PHE A 220 8.33 28.13 42.64
C PHE A 220 8.04 28.31 44.14
N ASP A 221 7.21 27.43 44.72
CA ASP A 221 6.82 27.50 46.13
C ASP A 221 8.04 27.32 47.08
N GLN A 222 9.02 26.50 46.68
CA GLN A 222 10.28 26.30 47.43
C GLN A 222 11.24 27.48 47.36
N GLN A 223 11.20 28.29 46.29
CA GLN A 223 12.03 29.50 46.17
C GLN A 223 11.42 30.72 46.87
N ALA A 224 10.11 30.70 47.12
CA ALA A 224 9.38 31.76 47.79
C ALA A 224 9.31 31.60 49.33
N SER A 225 9.82 30.48 49.87
CA SER A 225 9.87 30.15 51.30
C SER A 225 11.27 30.35 51.86
#